data_AF-A0A3N5MN63-F1
#
_entry.id   AF-A0A3N5MN63-F1
#
_cell.length_a   1.000
_cell.length_b   1.000
_cell.length_c   1.000
_cell.angle_alpha   90.00
_cell.angle_beta   90.00
_cell.angle_gamma   90.00
#
_symmetry.space_group_name_H-M   'P 1'
#
loop_
_entity.id
_entity.type
_entity.pdbx_description
1 polymer ?
#
loop_
_entity_poly.entity_id
_entity_poly.type
_entity_poly.pdbx_seq_one_letter_code
_entity_poly.pdbx_strand_id
1 'polypeptide(L)'
;MFSYGGSACLPMATIRPQVILGTSNCLGERSLAPIIMARVPSARAHAITEQNIEDIVRLQQQAEKNRTGAERLADVVARVAGNTPFIILHLVWFAAWILLNLGAVPAIPPWDPFPFSFLTLVVSLEAIFLSLLVLMAQNRLTQDADKRAHLDLQINMLAEQESTATLKMLEQICHHLGITDRGEDEQELAAATDVNELAKSLDDKLTAGR
;
A
#
# COMPACT_ATOMS: atom_id res chain seq x y z
N MET A 1 -14.64 -14.77 -61.16
CA MET A 1 -14.39 -16.19 -61.53
C MET A 1 -13.74 -16.82 -60.31
N PHE A 2 -14.35 -17.66 -59.48
CA PHE A 2 -15.38 -18.69 -59.68
C PHE A 2 -16.58 -18.54 -58.71
N SER A 3 -17.75 -18.95 -59.20
CA SER A 3 -19.03 -19.21 -58.51
C SER A 3 -18.93 -20.54 -57.73
N TYR A 4 -19.59 -20.80 -56.60
CA TYR A 4 -21.02 -21.07 -56.32
C TYR A 4 -21.16 -21.09 -54.77
N GLY A 5 -22.23 -20.73 -54.06
CA GLY A 5 -23.66 -20.82 -54.33
C GLY A 5 -24.31 -21.65 -53.20
N GLY A 6 -25.36 -21.15 -52.54
CA GLY A 6 -26.26 -21.99 -51.73
C GLY A 6 -26.70 -21.42 -50.37
N SER A 7 -27.87 -20.80 -50.36
CA SER A 7 -28.66 -20.39 -49.19
C SER A 7 -29.07 -21.57 -48.31
N ALA A 8 -29.11 -21.37 -46.98
CA ALA A 8 -30.11 -22.01 -46.11
C ALA A 8 -30.22 -21.27 -44.77
N CYS A 9 -31.34 -20.58 -44.55
CA CYS A 9 -31.87 -20.36 -43.21
C CYS A 9 -32.19 -21.74 -42.59
N LEU A 10 -31.67 -22.00 -41.40
CA LEU A 10 -32.15 -23.05 -40.48
C LEU A 10 -32.19 -22.46 -39.05
N PRO A 11 -33.09 -22.94 -38.19
CA PRO A 11 -33.83 -22.13 -37.23
C PRO A 11 -33.17 -22.17 -35.85
N MET A 12 -33.59 -21.22 -34.99
CA MET A 12 -33.45 -21.32 -33.54
C MET A 12 -33.97 -22.68 -33.05
N ALA A 13 -33.07 -23.63 -32.85
CA ALA A 13 -33.33 -24.84 -32.12
C ALA A 13 -33.42 -24.47 -30.63
N THR A 14 -34.66 -24.36 -30.16
CA THR A 14 -35.02 -24.30 -28.75
C THR A 14 -34.52 -25.58 -28.08
N ILE A 15 -33.38 -25.51 -27.39
CA ILE A 15 -32.91 -26.60 -26.52
C ILE A 15 -33.71 -26.51 -25.22
N ARG A 16 -34.77 -27.30 -25.18
CA ARG A 16 -35.57 -27.59 -23.99
C ARG A 16 -34.68 -28.28 -22.94
N PRO A 17 -34.75 -27.93 -21.64
CA PRO A 17 -34.11 -28.74 -20.62
C PRO A 17 -34.85 -30.08 -20.52
N GLN A 18 -34.19 -31.17 -20.92
CA GLN A 18 -34.63 -32.53 -20.61
C GLN A 18 -34.39 -32.75 -19.11
N VAL A 19 -35.45 -32.56 -18.34
CA VAL A 19 -35.55 -33.07 -16.97
C VAL A 19 -35.60 -34.59 -17.10
N ILE A 20 -34.45 -35.25 -16.96
CA ILE A 20 -34.38 -36.69 -16.76
C ILE A 20 -34.86 -36.94 -15.33
N LEU A 21 -36.15 -37.28 -15.20
CA LEU A 21 -36.73 -37.88 -14.01
C LEU A 21 -36.16 -39.30 -13.86
N GLY A 22 -34.95 -39.39 -13.33
CA GLY A 22 -34.36 -40.61 -12.82
C GLY A 22 -34.99 -40.95 -11.47
N THR A 23 -36.03 -41.78 -11.48
CA THR A 23 -36.54 -42.44 -10.29
C THR A 23 -35.55 -43.53 -9.88
N SER A 24 -34.70 -43.25 -8.89
CA SER A 24 -34.03 -44.27 -8.10
C SER A 24 -33.94 -43.81 -6.65
N ASN A 25 -34.85 -44.39 -5.89
CA ASN A 25 -34.82 -44.52 -4.44
C ASN A 25 -33.47 -45.10 -3.97
N CYS A 26 -33.11 -44.79 -2.73
CA CYS A 26 -31.96 -45.27 -1.94
C CYS A 26 -30.68 -44.43 -2.03
N LEU A 27 -30.55 -43.45 -1.12
CA LEU A 27 -29.38 -43.31 -0.24
C LEU A 27 -29.72 -42.36 0.92
N GLY A 28 -29.66 -42.94 2.12
CA GLY A 28 -29.73 -42.37 3.47
C GLY A 28 -29.95 -40.88 3.64
N GLU A 29 -31.03 -40.57 4.35
CA GLU A 29 -31.31 -39.35 5.08
C GLU A 29 -30.15 -39.01 6.03
N ARG A 30 -29.06 -38.45 5.51
CA ARG A 30 -28.04 -37.79 6.33
C ARG A 30 -28.60 -36.45 6.73
N SER A 31 -29.13 -36.42 7.94
CA SER A 31 -29.47 -35.21 8.71
C SER A 31 -28.41 -34.13 8.49
N LEU A 32 -28.69 -33.20 7.58
CA LEU A 32 -27.98 -31.94 7.46
C LEU A 32 -28.43 -31.09 8.65
N ALA A 33 -27.73 -31.24 9.78
CA ALA A 33 -27.87 -30.30 10.87
C ALA A 33 -27.62 -28.88 10.32
N PRO A 34 -28.49 -27.90 10.58
CA PRO A 34 -28.26 -26.55 10.11
C PRO A 34 -26.95 -26.06 10.73
N ILE A 35 -26.01 -25.60 9.90
CA ILE A 35 -24.85 -24.83 10.35
C ILE A 35 -25.43 -23.55 10.94
N ILE A 36 -25.65 -23.52 12.26
CA ILE A 36 -26.02 -22.31 12.98
C ILE A 36 -24.79 -21.41 12.93
N MET A 37 -24.75 -20.49 11.97
CA MET A 37 -23.84 -19.34 12.02
C MET A 37 -24.16 -18.57 13.30
N ALA A 38 -23.33 -18.76 14.31
CA ALA A 38 -23.35 -17.91 15.49
C ALA A 38 -23.05 -16.47 15.04
N ARG A 39 -24.10 -15.66 14.91
CA ARG A 39 -23.97 -14.25 14.56
C ARG A 39 -23.12 -13.59 15.64
N VAL A 40 -21.93 -13.10 15.27
CA VAL A 40 -21.16 -12.24 16.17
C VAL A 40 -22.04 -11.03 16.49
N PRO A 41 -22.42 -10.80 17.76
CA PRO A 41 -23.27 -9.69 18.10
C PRO A 41 -22.54 -8.39 17.77
N SER A 42 -23.16 -7.50 16.99
CA SER A 42 -22.54 -6.25 16.49
C SER A 42 -21.94 -5.39 17.60
N ALA A 43 -22.53 -5.41 18.79
CA ALA A 43 -22.00 -4.72 19.97
C ALA A 43 -20.59 -5.18 20.39
N ARG A 44 -20.25 -6.46 20.19
CA ARG A 44 -18.92 -7.01 20.53
C ARG A 44 -17.86 -6.61 19.49
N ALA A 45 -18.23 -6.52 18.22
CA ALA A 45 -17.33 -6.06 17.16
C ALA A 45 -16.93 -4.59 17.39
N HIS A 46 -17.89 -3.71 17.70
CA HIS A 46 -17.62 -2.30 18.02
C HIS A 46 -16.75 -2.15 19.28
N ALA A 47 -16.97 -2.96 20.33
CA ALA A 47 -16.15 -2.93 21.53
C ALA A 47 -14.67 -3.27 21.25
N ILE A 48 -14.40 -4.23 20.36
CA ILE A 48 -13.03 -4.62 19.99
C ILE A 48 -12.37 -3.52 19.14
N THR A 49 -13.10 -2.88 18.23
CA THR A 49 -12.58 -1.76 17.43
C THR A 49 -12.20 -0.56 18.30
N GLU A 50 -13.06 -0.16 19.24
CA GLU A 50 -12.77 0.94 20.17
C GLU A 50 -11.53 0.64 21.03
N GLN A 51 -11.41 -0.60 21.51
CA GLN A 51 -10.27 -1.03 22.33
C GLN A 51 -8.95 -1.00 21.54
N ASN A 52 -8.96 -1.46 20.29
CA ASN A 52 -7.78 -1.38 19.40
C ASN A 52 -7.38 0.08 19.11
N ILE A 53 -8.35 0.98 18.93
CA ILE A 53 -8.09 2.40 18.70
C ILE A 53 -7.44 3.03 19.93
N GLU A 54 -7.96 2.76 21.14
CA GLU A 54 -7.34 3.24 22.39
C GLU A 54 -5.90 2.76 22.54
N ASP A 55 -5.61 1.50 22.21
CA ASP A 55 -4.27 0.95 22.32
C ASP A 55 -3.29 1.61 21.33
N ILE A 56 -3.72 1.86 20.09
CA ILE A 56 -2.93 2.61 19.10
C ILE A 56 -2.65 4.04 19.60
N VAL A 57 -3.66 4.72 20.15
CA VAL A 57 -3.52 6.08 20.68
C VAL A 57 -2.55 6.10 21.87
N ARG A 58 -2.61 5.12 22.78
CA ARG A 58 -1.69 5.02 23.93
C ARG A 58 -0.25 4.78 23.50
N LEU A 59 -0.02 3.91 22.52
CA LEU A 59 1.31 3.65 21.98
C LEU A 59 1.90 4.89 21.29
N GLN A 60 1.08 5.61 20.52
CA GLN A 60 1.49 6.89 19.92
C GLN A 60 1.82 7.94 20.98
N GLN A 61 0.99 8.07 22.02
CA GLN A 61 1.25 9.01 23.12
C GLN A 61 2.52 8.67 23.91
N GLN A 62 2.83 7.38 24.11
CA GLN A 62 4.09 6.97 24.72
C GLN A 62 5.29 7.29 23.82
N ALA A 63 5.16 7.08 22.51
CA ALA A 63 6.19 7.47 21.54
C ALA A 63 6.42 8.99 21.50
N GLU A 64 5.37 9.80 21.67
CA GLU A 64 5.51 11.27 21.75
C GLU A 64 6.09 11.77 23.08
N LYS A 65 5.79 11.08 24.19
CA LYS A 65 6.33 11.43 25.52
C LYS A 65 7.83 11.18 25.65
N ASN A 66 8.36 10.22 24.89
CA ASN A 66 9.79 9.89 24.89
C ASN A 66 10.62 10.74 23.91
N ARG A 67 10.01 11.70 23.20
CA ARG A 67 10.76 12.56 22.27
C ARG A 67 11.64 13.55 23.01
N THR A 68 12.91 13.59 22.62
CA THR A 68 13.86 14.61 23.07
C THR A 68 13.51 15.99 22.50
N GLY A 69 13.94 17.06 23.17
CA GLY A 69 13.69 18.43 22.69
C GLY A 69 14.27 18.69 21.29
N ALA A 70 15.39 18.03 20.96
CA ALA A 70 16.01 18.09 19.64
C ALA A 70 15.14 17.43 18.55
N GLU A 71 14.51 16.28 18.83
CA GLU A 71 13.60 15.61 17.89
C GLU A 71 12.35 16.45 17.60
N ARG A 72 11.83 17.15 18.61
CA ARG A 72 10.69 18.07 18.40
C ARG A 72 11.08 19.24 17.51
N LEU A 73 12.26 19.82 17.72
CA LEU A 73 12.75 20.91 16.88
C LEU A 73 13.00 20.44 15.45
N ALA A 74 13.59 19.25 15.28
CA ALA A 74 13.81 18.64 13.97
C ALA A 74 12.50 18.37 13.23
N ASP A 75 11.46 17.85 13.89
CA ASP A 75 10.14 17.64 13.28
C ASP A 75 9.45 18.96 12.86
N VAL A 76 9.66 20.05 13.61
CA VAL A 76 9.14 21.37 13.26
C VAL A 76 9.89 21.92 12.05
N VAL A 77 11.23 21.88 12.08
CA VAL A 77 12.04 22.38 10.97
C VAL A 77 11.84 21.55 9.71
N ALA A 78 11.72 20.23 9.80
CA ALA A 78 11.43 19.37 8.65
C ALA A 78 10.07 19.69 8.00
N ARG A 79 9.04 19.94 8.81
CA ARG A 79 7.73 20.38 8.31
C ARG A 79 7.78 21.76 7.67
N VAL A 80 8.58 22.67 8.21
CA VAL A 80 8.73 24.04 7.69
C VAL A 80 9.61 24.07 6.44
N ALA A 81 10.69 23.29 6.41
CA ALA A 81 11.60 23.17 5.27
C ALA A 81 10.93 22.53 4.05
N GLY A 82 9.96 21.64 4.25
CA GLY A 82 9.12 21.11 3.18
C GLY A 82 8.09 22.10 2.63
N ASN A 83 7.95 23.28 3.22
CA ASN A 83 6.92 24.27 2.86
C ASN A 83 7.52 25.44 2.06
N THR A 84 6.89 25.79 0.94
CA THR A 84 7.28 26.90 0.05
C THR A 84 7.53 28.27 0.73
N PRO A 85 6.82 28.72 1.77
CA PRO A 85 7.08 30.01 2.42
C PRO A 85 8.46 30.12 3.10
N PHE A 86 9.08 29.02 3.52
CA PHE A 86 10.42 29.06 4.13
C PHE A 86 11.48 29.56 3.14
N ILE A 87 11.38 29.11 1.89
CA ILE A 87 12.27 29.51 0.79
C ILE A 87 12.08 30.99 0.47
N ILE A 88 10.82 31.46 0.41
CA ILE A 88 10.50 32.86 0.14
C ILE A 88 11.05 33.77 1.26
N LEU A 89 10.91 33.36 2.52
CA LEU A 89 11.46 34.09 3.66
C LEU A 89 12.99 34.27 3.55
N HIS A 90 13.73 33.20 3.21
CA HIS A 90 15.18 33.26 3.01
C HIS A 90 15.56 34.18 1.85
N LEU A 91 14.84 34.09 0.74
CA LEU A 91 15.09 34.93 -0.43
C LEU A 91 14.89 36.42 -0.10
N VAL A 92 13.81 36.75 0.62
CA VAL A 92 13.54 38.13 1.08
C VAL A 92 14.60 38.57 2.09
N TRP A 93 14.99 37.71 3.02
CA TRP A 93 16.02 38.01 4.02
C TRP A 93 17.38 38.32 3.36
N PHE A 94 17.85 37.48 2.43
CA PHE A 94 19.10 37.72 1.71
C PHE A 94 19.02 38.96 0.83
N ALA A 95 17.91 39.16 0.11
CA ALA A 95 17.71 40.36 -0.70
C ALA A 95 17.73 41.63 0.17
N ALA A 96 17.06 41.61 1.34
CA ALA A 96 17.08 42.72 2.29
C ALA A 96 18.49 43.01 2.80
N TRP A 97 19.26 41.97 3.17
CA TRP A 97 20.63 42.13 3.64
C TRP A 97 21.54 42.77 2.59
N ILE A 98 21.44 42.30 1.34
CA ILE A 98 22.21 42.85 0.22
C ILE A 98 21.81 44.31 -0.01
N LEU A 99 20.52 44.63 -0.10
CA LEU A 99 20.03 45.99 -0.32
C LEU A 99 20.49 46.96 0.79
N LEU A 100 20.44 46.54 2.05
CA LEU A 100 20.92 47.33 3.18
C LEU A 100 22.43 47.61 3.10
N ASN A 101 23.24 46.61 2.71
CA ASN A 101 24.69 46.75 2.61
C ASN A 101 25.16 47.40 1.29
N LEU A 102 24.31 47.47 0.26
CA LEU A 102 24.59 48.17 -0.99
C LEU A 102 24.41 49.70 -0.87
N GLY A 103 24.08 50.20 0.32
CA GLY A 103 23.90 51.64 0.56
C GLY A 103 22.55 52.18 0.11
N ALA A 104 21.53 51.33 -0.08
CA ALA A 104 20.17 51.78 -0.39
C ALA A 104 19.54 52.61 0.74
N VAL A 105 20.11 52.55 1.96
CA VAL A 105 19.71 53.34 3.11
C VAL A 105 20.85 54.32 3.48
N PRO A 106 20.70 55.63 3.20
CA PRO A 106 21.74 56.64 3.46
C PRO A 106 22.13 56.80 4.93
N ALA A 107 21.34 56.25 5.86
CA ALA A 107 21.51 56.39 7.30
C ALA A 107 22.36 55.29 7.95
N ILE A 108 22.74 54.23 7.23
CA ILE A 108 23.45 53.07 7.78
C ILE A 108 24.76 52.88 7.01
N PRO A 109 25.94 53.04 7.65
CA PRO A 109 27.21 52.69 7.03
C PRO A 109 27.22 51.22 6.63
N PRO A 110 27.72 50.84 5.44
CA PRO A 110 27.83 49.44 5.05
C PRO A 110 28.78 48.72 6.02
N TRP A 111 28.27 47.69 6.68
CA TRP A 111 28.96 46.94 7.74
C TRP A 111 29.45 45.58 7.26
N ASP A 112 28.87 45.05 6.18
CA ASP A 112 29.35 43.87 5.46
C ASP A 112 29.61 44.25 3.99
N PRO A 113 30.74 44.92 3.68
CA PRO A 113 31.07 45.31 2.31
C PRO A 113 31.30 44.08 1.41
N PHE A 114 31.09 44.25 0.11
CA PHE A 114 31.38 43.22 -0.89
C PHE A 114 32.82 42.70 -0.69
N PRO A 115 33.05 41.39 -0.49
CA PRO A 115 32.24 40.23 -0.91
C PRO A 115 31.26 39.61 0.13
N PHE A 116 30.75 40.35 1.11
CA PHE A 116 29.78 39.87 2.13
C PHE A 116 30.28 38.66 2.97
N SER A 117 31.36 38.88 3.72
CA SER A 117 32.01 37.81 4.49
C SER A 117 31.12 37.28 5.63
N PHE A 118 30.37 38.17 6.31
CA PHE A 118 29.50 37.77 7.40
C PHE A 118 28.27 37.01 6.92
N LEU A 119 27.62 37.47 5.85
CA LEU A 119 26.50 36.75 5.23
C LEU A 119 26.94 35.34 4.83
N THR A 120 28.10 35.20 4.19
CA THR A 120 28.62 33.89 3.74
C THR A 120 28.86 32.95 4.92
N LEU A 121 29.41 33.46 6.04
CA LEU A 121 29.64 32.67 7.25
C LEU A 121 28.32 32.15 7.82
N VAL A 122 27.33 33.03 7.99
CA VAL A 122 26.02 32.65 8.53
C VAL A 122 25.30 31.65 7.62
N VAL A 123 25.30 31.89 6.31
CA VAL A 123 24.67 30.99 5.32
C VAL A 123 25.32 29.61 5.32
N SER A 124 26.66 29.54 5.41
CA SER A 124 27.35 28.24 5.42
C SER A 124 27.01 27.43 6.68
N LEU A 125 26.95 28.08 7.84
CA LEU A 125 26.54 27.46 9.10
C LEU A 125 25.08 27.01 9.06
N GLU A 126 24.18 27.87 8.58
CA GLU A 126 22.76 27.57 8.42
C GLU A 126 22.52 26.38 7.48
N ALA A 127 23.24 26.32 6.36
CA ALA A 127 23.16 25.21 5.42
C ALA A 127 23.56 23.87 6.06
N ILE A 128 24.60 23.86 6.90
CA ILE A 128 25.02 22.66 7.65
C ILE A 128 23.90 22.23 8.61
N PHE A 129 23.33 23.15 9.37
CA PHE A 129 22.22 22.83 10.28
C PHE A 129 20.99 22.29 9.54
N LEU A 130 20.59 22.92 8.44
CA LEU A 130 19.46 22.44 7.63
C LEU A 130 19.73 21.04 7.07
N SER A 131 20.93 20.78 6.55
CA SER A 131 21.32 19.46 6.05
C SER A 131 21.24 18.38 7.14
N LEU A 132 21.75 18.67 8.34
CA LEU A 132 21.68 17.74 9.48
C LEU A 132 20.24 17.49 9.94
N LEU A 133 19.41 18.53 10.04
CA LEU A 133 18.01 18.40 10.43
C LEU A 133 17.20 17.62 9.39
N VAL A 134 17.46 17.86 8.09
CA VAL A 134 16.87 17.08 7.00
C VAL A 134 17.29 15.62 7.09
N LEU A 135 18.59 15.34 7.32
CA LEU A 135 19.08 13.96 7.46
C LEU A 135 18.45 13.25 8.67
N MET A 136 18.29 13.95 9.80
CA MET A 136 17.59 13.40 10.97
C MET A 136 16.13 13.08 10.65
N ALA A 137 15.43 13.99 9.96
CA ALA A 137 14.05 13.78 9.54
C ALA A 137 13.92 12.61 8.57
N GLN A 138 14.84 12.49 7.61
CA GLN A 138 14.91 11.36 6.67
C GLN A 138 15.13 10.04 7.40
N ASN A 139 16.12 9.98 8.31
CA ASN A 139 16.39 8.77 9.09
C ASN A 139 15.16 8.32 9.89
N ARG A 140 14.42 9.27 10.48
CA ARG A 140 13.18 8.99 11.18
C ARG A 140 12.08 8.45 10.25
N LEU A 141 11.89 9.07 9.09
CA LEU A 141 10.93 8.60 8.09
C LEU A 141 11.27 7.18 7.60
N THR A 142 12.56 6.88 7.39
CA THR A 142 13.03 5.54 7.03
C THR A 142 12.73 4.52 8.12
N GLN A 143 13.01 4.83 9.39
CA GLN A 143 12.69 3.93 10.49
C GLN A 143 11.19 3.65 10.62
N ASP A 144 10.35 4.69 10.43
CA ASP A 144 8.90 4.52 10.46
C ASP A 144 8.40 3.73 9.24
N ALA A 145 9.03 3.87 8.07
CA ALA A 145 8.75 3.09 6.87
C ALA A 145 9.14 1.62 7.02
N ASP A 146 10.32 1.31 7.58
CA ASP A 146 10.79 -0.06 7.81
C ASP A 146 9.87 -0.82 8.76
N LYS A 147 9.39 -0.16 9.83
CA LYS A 147 8.40 -0.77 10.75
C LYS A 147 7.10 -1.13 10.04
N ARG A 148 6.60 -0.23 9.18
CA ARG A 148 5.38 -0.48 8.39
C ARG A 148 5.59 -1.64 7.42
N ALA A 149 6.71 -1.66 6.70
CA ALA A 149 7.05 -2.75 5.79
C ALA A 149 7.11 -4.11 6.51
N HIS A 150 7.65 -4.15 7.72
CA HIS A 150 7.70 -5.38 8.51
C HIS A 150 6.30 -5.86 8.95
N LEU A 151 5.43 -4.94 9.36
CA LEU A 151 4.03 -5.27 9.71
C LEU A 151 3.25 -5.74 8.48
N ASP A 152 3.39 -5.05 7.35
CA ASP A 152 2.72 -5.41 6.09
C ASP A 152 3.14 -6.81 5.63
N LEU A 153 4.42 -7.15 5.76
CA LEU A 153 4.93 -8.49 5.45
C LEU A 153 4.31 -9.56 6.36
N GLN A 154 4.18 -9.29 7.66
CA GLN A 154 3.55 -10.24 8.59
C GLN A 154 2.06 -10.44 8.28
N ILE A 155 1.33 -9.36 8.00
CA ILE A 155 -0.08 -9.42 7.63
C ILE A 155 -0.26 -10.21 6.33
N ASN A 156 0.63 -10.01 5.34
CA ASN A 156 0.60 -10.73 4.09
C ASN A 156 0.79 -12.25 4.29
N MET A 157 1.80 -12.66 5.05
CA MET A 157 2.02 -14.08 5.38
C MET A 157 0.83 -14.70 6.11
N LEU A 158 0.21 -13.96 7.04
CA LEU A 158 -0.97 -14.44 7.76
C LEU A 158 -2.18 -14.59 6.82
N ALA A 159 -2.39 -13.62 5.93
CA ALA A 159 -3.46 -13.67 4.94
C ALA A 159 -3.28 -14.83 3.95
N GLU A 160 -2.05 -15.12 3.55
CA GLU A 160 -1.72 -16.28 2.72
C GLU A 160 -2.03 -17.61 3.42
N GLN A 161 -1.70 -17.72 4.71
CA GLN A 161 -2.03 -18.89 5.53
C GLN A 161 -3.55 -19.06 5.69
N GLU A 162 -4.28 -17.99 5.96
CA GLU A 162 -5.74 -18.01 6.11
C GLU A 162 -6.43 -18.37 4.79
N SER A 163 -5.95 -17.83 3.66
CA SER A 163 -6.43 -18.19 2.32
C SER A 163 -6.21 -19.67 2.03
N THR A 164 -5.00 -20.19 2.30
CA THR A 164 -4.68 -21.61 2.13
C THR A 164 -5.53 -22.49 3.05
N ALA A 165 -5.76 -22.08 4.29
CA ALA A 165 -6.61 -22.82 5.22
C ALA A 165 -8.07 -22.86 4.72
N THR A 166 -8.57 -21.74 4.20
CA THR A 166 -9.91 -21.65 3.61
C THR A 166 -10.05 -22.53 2.38
N LEU A 167 -9.06 -22.54 1.48
CA LEU A 167 -9.02 -23.43 0.32
C LEU A 167 -9.00 -24.91 0.72
N LYS A 168 -8.19 -25.29 1.72
CA LYS A 168 -8.15 -26.66 2.25
C LYS A 168 -9.49 -27.07 2.85
N MET A 169 -10.14 -26.17 3.57
CA MET A 169 -11.47 -26.44 4.14
C MET A 169 -12.52 -26.62 3.03
N LEU A 170 -12.45 -25.81 1.96
CA LEU A 170 -13.32 -25.96 0.79
C LEU A 170 -13.07 -27.28 0.06
N GLU A 171 -11.81 -27.67 -0.14
CA GLU A 171 -11.43 -28.96 -0.75
C GLU A 171 -11.97 -30.14 0.08
N GLN A 172 -11.86 -30.07 1.41
CA GLN A 172 -12.43 -31.09 2.30
C GLN A 172 -13.95 -31.20 2.18
N ILE A 173 -14.66 -30.08 2.03
CA ILE A 173 -16.11 -30.06 1.84
C ILE A 173 -16.49 -30.66 0.47
N CYS A 174 -15.80 -30.27 -0.61
CA CYS A 174 -16.01 -30.84 -1.95
C CYS A 174 -15.79 -32.35 -1.96
N HIS A 175 -14.73 -32.83 -1.32
CA HIS A 175 -14.45 -34.25 -1.17
C HIS A 175 -15.54 -34.98 -0.36
N HIS A 176 -16.04 -34.38 0.73
CA HIS A 176 -17.12 -34.97 1.52
C HIS A 176 -18.46 -35.04 0.78
N LEU A 177 -18.73 -34.07 -0.11
CA LEU A 177 -19.93 -34.03 -0.95
C LEU A 177 -19.84 -34.93 -2.20
N GLY A 178 -18.71 -35.60 -2.42
CA GLY A 178 -18.50 -36.47 -3.59
C GLY A 178 -18.38 -35.70 -4.91
N ILE A 179 -18.06 -34.41 -4.85
CA ILE A 179 -17.83 -33.56 -6.01
C ILE A 179 -16.37 -33.80 -6.45
N THR A 180 -16.17 -34.85 -7.25
CA THR A 180 -14.87 -35.23 -7.82
C THR A 180 -14.70 -34.73 -9.26
N ASP A 181 -15.53 -33.80 -9.71
CA ASP A 181 -15.36 -33.17 -11.02
C ASP A 181 -14.37 -32.01 -10.90
N ARG A 182 -13.10 -32.36 -10.66
CA ARG A 182 -11.96 -31.47 -10.95
C ARG A 182 -11.87 -31.38 -12.48
N GLY A 183 -12.71 -30.53 -13.06
CA GLY A 183 -12.65 -30.21 -14.48
C GLY A 183 -11.26 -29.69 -14.86
N GLU A 184 -10.87 -29.93 -16.12
CA GLU A 184 -9.59 -29.60 -16.75
C GLU A 184 -9.15 -28.12 -16.53
N ASP A 185 -10.07 -27.25 -16.11
CA ASP A 185 -9.90 -25.82 -15.82
C ASP A 185 -8.95 -25.51 -14.63
N GLU A 186 -8.83 -26.37 -13.61
CA GLU A 186 -7.90 -26.13 -12.47
C GLU A 186 -6.43 -26.22 -12.90
N GLN A 187 -6.10 -27.08 -13.86
CA GLN A 187 -4.73 -27.23 -14.36
C GLN A 187 -4.32 -26.06 -15.26
N GLU A 188 -5.27 -25.46 -15.99
CA GLU A 188 -5.03 -24.24 -16.77
C GLU A 188 -4.87 -23.01 -15.87
N LEU A 189 -5.69 -22.86 -14.82
CA LEU A 189 -5.53 -21.77 -13.83
C LEU A 189 -4.27 -21.92 -12.96
N ALA A 190 -3.93 -23.15 -12.56
CA ALA A 190 -2.70 -23.43 -11.81
C ALA A 190 -1.46 -23.16 -12.65
N ALA A 191 -1.49 -23.47 -13.95
CA ALA A 191 -0.41 -23.12 -14.89
C ALA A 191 -0.30 -21.60 -15.08
N ALA A 192 -1.42 -20.87 -15.15
CA ALA A 192 -1.44 -19.42 -15.32
C ALA A 192 -0.97 -18.64 -14.06
N THR A 193 -0.96 -19.26 -12.88
CA THR A 193 -0.58 -18.62 -11.62
C THR A 193 0.80 -19.08 -11.11
N ASP A 194 1.48 -19.98 -11.83
CA ASP A 194 2.82 -20.44 -11.45
C ASP A 194 3.83 -19.28 -11.54
N VAL A 195 4.38 -18.92 -10.37
CA VAL A 195 5.31 -17.79 -10.20
C VAL A 195 6.58 -17.96 -11.05
N ASN A 196 6.96 -19.20 -11.36
CA ASN A 196 8.16 -19.53 -12.13
C ASN A 196 7.94 -19.29 -13.63
N GLU A 197 6.76 -19.64 -14.17
CA GLU A 197 6.32 -19.29 -15.53
C GLU A 197 6.25 -17.77 -15.72
N LEU A 198 5.66 -17.05 -14.76
CA LEU A 198 5.58 -15.59 -14.79
C LEU A 198 6.97 -14.93 -14.78
N ALA A 199 7.89 -15.38 -13.92
CA ALA A 199 9.26 -14.88 -13.87
C ALA A 199 10.02 -15.12 -15.18
N LYS A 200 9.83 -16.30 -15.79
CA LYS A 200 10.45 -16.66 -17.07
C LYS A 200 9.90 -15.84 -18.24
N SER A 201 8.58 -15.64 -18.28
CA SER A 201 7.94 -14.81 -19.31
C SER A 201 8.34 -13.34 -19.24
N LEU A 202 8.65 -12.84 -18.03
CA LEU A 202 9.12 -11.47 -17.82
C LEU A 202 10.55 -11.28 -18.34
N ASP A 203 11.45 -12.24 -18.07
CA ASP A 203 12.84 -12.23 -18.54
C ASP A 203 12.92 -12.34 -20.07
N ASP A 204 12.13 -13.22 -20.68
CA ASP A 204 12.04 -13.37 -22.14
C ASP A 204 11.54 -12.08 -22.82
N LYS A 205 10.58 -11.35 -22.21
CA LYS A 205 10.09 -10.08 -22.77
C LYS A 205 11.07 -8.93 -22.60
N LEU A 206 11.83 -8.90 -21.50
CA LEU A 206 12.87 -7.89 -21.28
C LEU A 206 14.08 -8.10 -22.18
N THR A 207 14.39 -9.35 -22.55
CA THR A 207 15.49 -9.69 -23.45
C THR A 207 15.12 -9.58 -24.93
N ALA A 208 13.88 -9.90 -25.33
CA ALA A 208 13.40 -9.72 -26.70
C ALA A 208 13.13 -8.25 -27.11
N GLY A 209 12.99 -7.35 -26.13
CA GLY A 209 12.79 -5.92 -26.34
C GLY A 209 14.06 -5.07 -26.39
N ARG A 210 15.25 -5.70 -26.30
CA ARG A 210 16.57 -5.06 -26.41
C ARG A 210 17.24 -5.39 -27.73
#